data_AF-A0A840NI40-F1
#
_entry.id   AF-A0A840NI40-F1
#
_cell.length_a   1.000
_cell.length_b   1.000
_cell.length_c   1.000
_cell.angle_alpha   90.00
_cell.angle_beta   90.00
_cell.angle_gamma   90.00
#
_symmetry.space_group_name_H-M   'P 1'
#
loop_
_entity.id
_entity.type
_entity.pdbx_description
1 polymer ?
#
loop_
_entity_poly.entity_id
_entity_poly.type
_entity_poly.pdbx_seq_one_letter_code
_entity_poly.pdbx_strand_id
1 'polypeptide(L)'
;MDLSPYIAQLREDLGSAASAGDEQTRQTAAALSAAIEPATRLAIMNALSDLAAEVTTHLDGQVVDVRLDGRDVRVVVSGGGTARSTAAEEERPPTPPPGADGGDISRITLRLLDEIKGQAEQAASTQGVSLNTWVAQAVQGALHGGRPRGPWDHRPGRGPGWGGPPGSGRWRPDGPDDGPGSRLHGWVHG
;
A
#
# COMPACT_ATOMS: atom_id res chain seq x y z
N MET A 1 25.83 -11.96 -10.25
CA MET A 1 27.00 -12.71 -9.80
C MET A 1 26.63 -14.17 -9.87
N ASP A 2 27.25 -14.90 -10.80
CA ASP A 2 27.09 -16.35 -10.85
C ASP A 2 27.87 -16.99 -9.69
N LEU A 3 27.24 -17.92 -8.99
CA LEU A 3 27.87 -18.71 -7.92
C LEU A 3 28.53 -20.01 -8.42
N SER A 4 28.22 -20.42 -9.65
CA SER A 4 28.72 -21.66 -10.25
C SER A 4 30.26 -21.79 -10.25
N PRO A 5 31.08 -20.76 -10.55
CA PRO A 5 32.55 -20.90 -10.48
C PRO A 5 33.07 -21.14 -9.05
N TYR A 6 32.48 -20.50 -8.03
CA TYR A 6 32.86 -20.69 -6.64
C TYR A 6 32.48 -22.09 -6.12
N ILE A 7 31.31 -22.59 -6.54
CA ILE A 7 30.86 -23.95 -6.21
C ILE A 7 31.71 -24.98 -6.96
N ALA A 8 32.10 -24.73 -8.22
CA ALA A 8 32.98 -25.60 -8.97
C ALA A 8 34.36 -25.73 -8.31
N GLN A 9 34.95 -24.62 -7.88
CA GLN A 9 36.22 -24.62 -7.13
C GLN A 9 36.10 -25.45 -5.84
N LEU A 10 35.05 -25.25 -5.04
CA LEU A 10 34.83 -26.02 -3.81
C LEU A 10 34.74 -27.54 -4.06
N ARG A 11 34.11 -27.94 -5.18
CA ARG A 11 34.01 -29.35 -5.59
C ARG A 11 35.36 -29.91 -6.06
N GLU A 12 36.18 -29.11 -6.73
CA GLU A 12 37.55 -29.48 -7.12
C GLU A 12 38.46 -29.63 -5.89
N ASP A 13 38.39 -28.68 -4.94
CA ASP A 13 39.14 -28.70 -3.69
C ASP A 13 38.78 -29.94 -2.83
N LEU A 14 37.48 -30.29 -2.76
CA LEU A 14 37.00 -31.53 -2.12
C LEU A 14 37.52 -32.79 -2.80
N GLY A 15 37.52 -32.83 -4.14
CA GLY A 15 38.09 -33.94 -4.91
C GLY A 15 39.60 -34.08 -4.73
N SER A 16 40.31 -32.96 -4.68
CA SER A 16 41.75 -32.87 -4.42
C SER A 16 42.09 -33.37 -3.01
N ALA A 17 41.35 -32.94 -1.98
CA ALA A 17 41.52 -33.42 -0.61
C ALA A 17 41.25 -34.94 -0.47
N ALA A 18 40.25 -35.46 -1.18
CA ALA A 18 39.94 -36.89 -1.19
C ALA A 18 40.90 -37.75 -2.02
N SER A 19 41.74 -37.15 -2.88
CA SER A 19 42.62 -37.88 -3.81
C SER A 19 43.63 -38.79 -3.11
N ALA A 20 44.12 -38.39 -1.94
CA ALA A 20 45.04 -39.14 -1.08
C ALA A 20 44.38 -40.34 -0.35
N GLY A 21 43.05 -40.44 -0.40
CA GLY A 21 42.29 -41.54 0.19
C GLY A 21 42.22 -42.79 -0.70
N ASP A 22 41.47 -43.78 -0.20
CA ASP A 22 41.09 -44.94 -0.99
C ASP A 22 39.98 -44.63 -2.00
N GLU A 23 39.62 -45.64 -2.80
CA GLU A 23 38.59 -45.49 -3.84
C GLU A 23 37.20 -45.18 -3.25
N GLN A 24 36.87 -45.77 -2.10
CA GLN A 24 35.62 -45.51 -1.40
C GLN A 24 35.54 -44.05 -0.92
N THR A 25 36.65 -43.49 -0.44
CA THR A 25 36.77 -42.09 -0.02
C THR A 25 36.56 -41.15 -1.20
N ARG A 26 37.20 -41.42 -2.35
CA ARG A 26 37.01 -40.62 -3.58
C ARG A 26 35.57 -40.65 -4.08
N GLN A 27 34.94 -41.83 -4.13
CA GLN A 27 33.54 -41.96 -4.56
C GLN A 27 32.58 -41.25 -3.59
N THR A 28 32.82 -41.36 -2.28
CA THR A 28 32.02 -40.66 -1.25
C THR A 28 32.16 -39.14 -1.38
N ALA A 29 33.39 -38.63 -1.57
CA ALA A 29 33.64 -37.21 -1.77
C ALA A 29 32.97 -36.67 -3.04
N ALA A 30 33.01 -37.42 -4.15
CA ALA A 30 32.33 -37.04 -5.40
C ALA A 30 30.80 -36.97 -5.22
N ALA A 31 30.21 -37.96 -4.54
CA ALA A 31 28.77 -37.98 -4.26
C ALA A 31 28.33 -36.83 -3.35
N LEU A 32 29.07 -36.58 -2.26
CA LEU A 32 28.81 -35.45 -1.35
C LEU A 32 28.97 -34.10 -2.05
N SER A 33 30.00 -33.94 -2.87
CA SER A 33 30.26 -32.72 -3.65
C SER A 33 29.13 -32.38 -4.63
N ALA A 34 28.48 -33.40 -5.20
CA ALA A 34 27.29 -33.21 -6.03
C ALA A 34 26.02 -32.92 -5.20
N ALA A 35 25.87 -33.57 -4.05
CA ALA A 35 24.68 -33.44 -3.20
C ALA A 35 24.62 -32.12 -2.41
N ILE A 36 25.77 -31.54 -2.05
CA ILE A 36 25.84 -30.34 -1.20
C ILE A 36 25.59 -29.03 -1.97
N GLU A 37 25.77 -29.01 -3.29
CA GLU A 37 25.69 -27.80 -4.13
C GLU A 37 24.44 -26.92 -3.88
N PRO A 38 23.20 -27.45 -3.77
CA PRO A 38 22.03 -26.66 -3.44
C PRO A 38 22.09 -26.04 -2.03
N ALA A 39 22.61 -26.78 -1.04
CA ALA A 39 22.72 -26.33 0.34
C ALA A 39 23.82 -25.27 0.50
N THR A 40 24.98 -25.45 -0.16
CA THR A 40 26.05 -24.45 -0.23
C THR A 40 25.56 -23.15 -0.87
N ARG A 41 24.80 -23.24 -1.97
CA ARG A 41 24.21 -22.07 -2.64
C ARG A 41 23.27 -21.29 -1.72
N LEU A 42 22.41 -21.99 -0.98
CA LEU A 42 21.50 -21.37 0.00
C LEU A 42 22.27 -20.73 1.17
N ALA A 43 23.29 -21.40 1.71
CA ALA A 43 24.12 -20.87 2.78
C ALA A 43 24.85 -19.58 2.38
N ILE A 44 25.40 -19.53 1.15
CA ILE A 44 26.01 -18.31 0.59
C ILE A 44 24.97 -17.20 0.42
N MET A 45 23.77 -17.52 -0.06
CA MET A 45 22.69 -16.53 -0.21
C MET A 45 22.27 -15.92 1.13
N ASN A 46 22.13 -16.73 2.18
CA ASN A 46 21.83 -16.25 3.53
C ASN A 46 22.94 -15.32 4.05
N ALA A 47 24.21 -15.76 3.99
CA ALA A 47 25.35 -14.97 4.45
C ALA A 47 25.48 -13.62 3.70
N LEU A 48 25.20 -13.59 2.39
CA LEU A 48 25.15 -12.35 1.61
C LEU A 48 23.97 -11.45 1.99
N SER A 49 22.84 -12.03 2.42
CA SER A 49 21.65 -11.29 2.85
C SER A 49 21.87 -10.66 4.23
N ASP A 50 22.48 -11.40 5.17
CA ASP A 50 22.89 -10.89 6.47
C ASP A 50 23.91 -9.75 6.33
N LEU A 51 24.91 -9.91 5.46
CA LEU A 51 25.89 -8.87 5.14
C LEU A 51 25.23 -7.62 4.52
N ALA A 52 24.22 -7.79 3.67
CA ALA A 52 23.50 -6.68 3.05
C ALA A 52 22.64 -5.91 4.06
N ALA A 53 22.04 -6.61 5.03
CA ALA A 53 21.37 -5.99 6.18
C ALA A 53 22.36 -5.21 7.05
N GLU A 54 23.52 -5.78 7.38
CA GLU A 54 24.58 -5.09 8.13
C GLU A 54 25.05 -3.82 7.40
N VAL A 55 25.40 -3.92 6.12
CA VAL A 55 25.78 -2.76 5.28
C VAL A 55 24.68 -1.70 5.23
N THR A 56 23.40 -2.10 5.17
CA THR A 56 22.28 -1.16 5.23
C THR A 56 22.24 -0.36 6.53
N THR A 57 22.62 -0.94 7.68
CA THR A 57 22.70 -0.18 8.95
C THR A 57 23.81 0.88 8.96
N HIS A 58 24.77 0.79 8.03
CA HIS A 58 25.87 1.73 7.87
C HIS A 58 25.64 2.77 6.76
N LEU A 59 24.45 2.81 6.14
CA LEU A 59 24.14 3.72 5.01
C LEU A 59 22.96 4.64 5.33
N ASP A 60 23.18 5.95 5.20
CA ASP A 60 22.19 6.99 5.48
C ASP A 60 21.14 7.14 4.36
N GLY A 61 20.12 6.29 4.39
CA GLY A 61 18.97 6.36 3.49
C GLY A 61 19.14 5.62 2.17
N GLN A 62 20.15 4.75 2.07
CA GLN A 62 20.23 3.69 1.07
C GLN A 62 20.04 2.32 1.75
N VAL A 63 19.22 1.47 1.12
CA VAL A 63 18.99 0.08 1.48
C VAL A 63 19.70 -0.80 0.46
N VAL A 64 20.41 -1.81 0.92
CA VAL A 64 21.11 -2.80 0.10
C VAL A 64 20.42 -4.14 0.29
N ASP A 65 19.82 -4.66 -0.78
CA ASP A 65 19.15 -5.95 -0.83
C ASP A 65 19.92 -6.94 -1.69
N VAL A 66 19.79 -8.23 -1.38
CA VAL A 66 20.31 -9.34 -2.19
C VAL A 66 19.15 -10.19 -2.70
N ARG A 67 19.09 -10.41 -4.02
CA ARG A 67 17.99 -11.13 -4.68
C ARG A 67 18.53 -12.20 -5.62
N LEU A 68 17.75 -13.25 -5.82
CA LEU A 68 18.06 -14.29 -6.81
C LEU A 68 17.39 -13.94 -8.15
N ASP A 69 18.16 -14.02 -9.24
CA ASP A 69 17.69 -13.89 -10.62
C ASP A 69 18.11 -15.15 -11.39
N GLY A 70 17.21 -16.13 -11.46
CA GLY A 70 17.51 -17.48 -11.95
C GLY A 70 18.57 -18.18 -11.10
N ARG A 71 19.81 -18.19 -11.60
CA ARG A 71 20.99 -18.76 -10.90
C ARG A 71 21.95 -17.71 -10.33
N ASP A 72 21.72 -16.45 -10.68
CA ASP A 72 22.61 -15.34 -10.36
C ASP A 72 22.14 -14.60 -9.11
N VAL A 73 23.09 -14.20 -8.28
CA VAL A 73 22.85 -13.26 -7.18
C VAL A 73 22.94 -11.84 -7.71
N ARG A 74 21.92 -11.02 -7.44
CA ARG A 74 21.84 -9.60 -7.80
C ARG A 74 21.79 -8.76 -6.53
N VAL A 75 22.73 -7.83 -6.39
CA VAL A 75 22.66 -6.78 -5.36
C VAL A 75 21.80 -5.64 -5.92
N VAL A 76 20.83 -5.18 -5.14
CA VAL A 76 19.96 -4.05 -5.47
C VAL A 76 20.18 -2.98 -4.42
N VAL A 77 20.51 -1.76 -4.85
CA VAL A 77 20.64 -0.61 -3.96
C VAL A 77 19.47 0.34 -4.22
N SER A 78 18.68 0.61 -3.18
CA SER A 78 17.50 1.45 -3.23
C SER A 78 17.67 2.65 -2.30
N GLY A 79 17.44 3.87 -2.78
CA GLY A 79 17.61 5.08 -1.97
C GLY A 79 18.40 6.17 -2.70
N GLY A 80 18.24 7.42 -2.27
CA GLY A 80 18.72 8.60 -3.02
C GLY A 80 17.62 9.58 -3.44
N GLY A 81 16.52 9.66 -2.69
CA GLY A 81 15.45 10.64 -2.89
C GLY A 81 15.10 11.35 -1.59
N THR A 82 15.68 12.54 -1.39
CA THR A 82 15.35 13.61 -0.43
C THR A 82 14.40 13.28 0.74
N ALA A 83 14.88 13.52 1.97
CA ALA A 83 14.15 13.41 3.23
C ALA A 83 12.67 13.86 3.21
N ARG A 84 11.74 12.90 3.13
CA ARG A 84 10.58 12.81 4.03
C ARG A 84 9.85 11.47 3.94
N SER A 85 9.86 10.73 5.05
CA SER A 85 8.74 9.96 5.62
C SER A 85 9.22 8.65 6.22
N THR A 86 9.65 8.69 7.48
CA THR A 86 9.59 7.51 8.37
C THR A 86 8.13 7.21 8.68
N ALA A 87 7.49 6.38 7.86
CA ALA A 87 6.16 5.83 8.16
C ALA A 87 5.93 4.52 7.37
N ALA A 88 5.89 3.42 8.13
CA ALA A 88 5.34 2.11 7.79
C ALA A 88 5.70 1.46 6.44
N GLU A 89 6.39 0.33 6.57
CA GLU A 89 6.24 -0.83 5.69
C GLU A 89 4.76 -1.08 5.38
N GLU A 90 4.38 -1.05 4.10
CA GLU A 90 3.06 -1.47 3.64
C GLU A 90 3.22 -2.15 2.27
N GLU A 91 2.97 -3.45 2.23
CA GLU A 91 3.23 -4.32 1.09
C GLU A 91 2.50 -3.81 -0.17
N ARG A 92 3.27 -3.51 -1.23
CA ARG A 92 2.68 -3.30 -2.55
C ARG A 92 2.35 -4.65 -3.18
N PRO A 93 1.08 -4.97 -3.49
CA PRO A 93 0.76 -6.16 -4.26
C PRO A 93 1.39 -6.07 -5.66
N PRO A 94 1.84 -7.19 -6.26
CA PRO A 94 2.48 -7.19 -7.57
C PRO A 94 1.51 -6.72 -8.66
N THR A 95 1.99 -5.85 -9.54
CA THR A 95 1.22 -5.33 -10.66
C THR A 95 0.86 -6.45 -11.64
N PRO A 96 -0.42 -6.66 -12.00
CA PRO A 96 -0.79 -7.65 -13.03
C PRO A 96 -0.25 -7.23 -14.41
N PRO A 97 0.03 -8.19 -15.31
CA PRO A 97 0.53 -7.90 -16.64
C PRO A 97 -0.44 -7.02 -17.44
N PRO A 98 0.04 -6.23 -18.42
CA PRO A 98 -0.82 -5.35 -19.20
C PRO A 98 -1.81 -6.17 -20.04
N GLY A 99 -3.08 -6.16 -19.65
CA GLY A 99 -4.18 -6.61 -20.50
C GLY A 99 -4.23 -5.79 -21.79
N ALA A 100 -4.48 -6.47 -22.90
CA ALA A 100 -4.59 -5.86 -24.23
C ALA A 100 -5.83 -4.96 -24.36
N ASP A 101 -5.73 -4.04 -25.32
CA ASP A 101 -6.81 -3.27 -25.95
C ASP A 101 -7.67 -2.34 -25.08
N GLY A 102 -7.33 -1.04 -25.15
CA GLY A 102 -8.09 0.08 -24.60
C GLY A 102 -7.22 1.34 -24.53
N GLY A 103 -7.46 2.32 -25.40
CA GLY A 103 -6.54 3.43 -25.65
C GLY A 103 -6.19 4.29 -24.43
N ASP A 104 -4.90 4.65 -24.30
CA ASP A 104 -4.30 5.59 -23.34
C ASP A 104 -4.91 5.63 -21.92
N ILE A 105 -5.16 4.45 -21.33
CA ILE A 105 -5.56 4.32 -19.93
C ILE A 105 -4.35 4.51 -19.01
N SER A 106 -4.12 5.75 -18.56
CA SER A 106 -3.16 6.05 -17.49
C SER A 106 -3.63 5.51 -16.14
N ARG A 107 -2.77 4.76 -15.43
CA ARG A 107 -3.08 4.13 -14.13
C ARG A 107 -2.49 4.96 -12.99
N ILE A 108 -3.28 5.20 -11.94
CA ILE A 108 -2.89 6.01 -10.77
C ILE A 108 -3.24 5.25 -9.49
N THR A 109 -2.31 5.20 -8.54
CA THR A 109 -2.56 4.68 -7.18
C THR A 109 -2.98 5.83 -6.27
N LEU A 110 -4.22 5.78 -5.77
CA LEU A 110 -4.77 6.79 -4.86
C LEU A 110 -4.77 6.29 -3.41
N ARG A 111 -4.27 7.11 -2.48
CA ARG A 111 -4.43 6.90 -1.04
C ARG A 111 -5.54 7.83 -0.52
N LEU A 112 -6.52 7.27 0.18
CA LEU A 112 -7.64 8.01 0.80
C LEU A 112 -7.64 7.77 2.31
N LEU A 113 -8.26 8.69 3.06
CA LEU A 113 -8.62 8.41 4.45
C LEU A 113 -9.74 7.37 4.48
N ASP A 114 -9.77 6.52 5.50
CA ASP A 114 -10.69 5.38 5.59
C ASP A 114 -12.17 5.81 5.53
N GLU A 115 -12.53 6.87 6.25
CA GLU A 115 -13.85 7.55 6.17
C GLU A 115 -14.28 7.89 4.72
N ILE A 116 -13.34 8.38 3.90
CA ILE A 116 -13.61 8.79 2.52
C ILE A 116 -13.77 7.56 1.62
N LYS A 117 -12.94 6.53 1.86
CA LYS A 117 -13.05 5.24 1.16
C LYS A 117 -14.40 4.57 1.46
N GLY A 118 -14.78 4.46 2.73
CA GLY A 118 -16.06 3.85 3.15
C GLY A 118 -17.28 4.58 2.56
N GLN A 119 -17.27 5.92 2.55
CA GLN A 119 -18.32 6.71 1.90
C GLN A 119 -18.39 6.46 0.38
N ALA A 120 -17.24 6.35 -0.29
CA ALA A 120 -17.19 6.07 -1.73
C ALA A 120 -17.64 4.62 -2.06
N GLU A 121 -17.28 3.63 -1.24
CA GLU A 121 -17.72 2.24 -1.37
C GLU A 121 -19.23 2.10 -1.16
N GLN A 122 -19.80 2.80 -0.17
CA GLN A 122 -21.24 2.84 0.06
C GLN A 122 -22.00 3.52 -1.09
N ALA A 123 -21.47 4.61 -1.63
CA ALA A 123 -22.06 5.33 -2.76
C ALA A 123 -22.01 4.50 -4.06
N ALA A 124 -20.89 3.81 -4.33
CA ALA A 124 -20.74 2.89 -5.44
C ALA A 124 -21.72 1.69 -5.32
N SER A 125 -21.82 1.10 -4.13
CA SER A 125 -22.72 -0.02 -3.83
C SER A 125 -24.20 0.35 -4.03
N THR A 126 -24.60 1.54 -3.59
CA THR A 126 -25.97 2.06 -3.76
C THR A 126 -26.31 2.30 -5.23
N GLN A 127 -25.31 2.58 -6.08
CA GLN A 127 -25.46 2.75 -7.52
C GLN A 127 -25.23 1.45 -8.32
N GLY A 128 -24.91 0.34 -7.67
CA GLY A 128 -24.67 -0.96 -8.32
C GLY A 128 -23.42 -1.00 -9.21
N VAL A 129 -22.45 -0.09 -9.00
CA VAL A 129 -21.22 0.03 -9.80
C VAL A 129 -19.98 -0.26 -8.98
N SER A 130 -18.85 -0.56 -9.66
CA SER A 130 -17.57 -0.70 -8.96
C SER A 130 -17.08 0.65 -8.42
N LEU A 131 -16.31 0.63 -7.33
CA LEU A 131 -15.65 1.82 -6.78
C LEU A 131 -14.83 2.57 -7.85
N ASN A 132 -14.09 1.84 -8.69
CA ASN A 132 -13.28 2.43 -9.77
C ASN A 132 -14.16 3.16 -10.80
N THR A 133 -15.31 2.57 -11.16
CA THR A 133 -16.29 3.19 -12.07
C THR A 133 -16.88 4.45 -11.45
N TRP A 134 -17.27 4.38 -10.18
CA TRP A 134 -17.86 5.49 -9.44
C TRP A 134 -16.88 6.67 -9.29
N VAL A 135 -15.62 6.38 -8.91
CA VAL A 135 -14.56 7.40 -8.79
C VAL A 135 -14.25 8.03 -10.16
N ALA A 136 -14.19 7.24 -11.23
CA ALA A 136 -14.00 7.76 -12.59
C ALA A 136 -15.15 8.70 -13.00
N GLN A 137 -16.40 8.32 -12.73
CA GLN A 137 -17.58 9.15 -12.99
C GLN A 137 -17.61 10.43 -12.14
N ALA A 138 -17.21 10.35 -10.86
CA ALA A 138 -17.14 11.51 -9.97
C ALA A 138 -16.07 12.52 -10.45
N VAL A 139 -14.89 12.05 -10.86
CA VAL A 139 -13.83 12.90 -11.44
C VAL A 139 -14.27 13.47 -12.78
N GLN A 140 -14.89 12.67 -13.66
CA GLN A 140 -15.45 13.15 -14.92
C GLN A 140 -16.52 14.23 -14.67
N GLY A 141 -17.44 14.03 -13.72
CA GLY A 141 -18.47 15.00 -13.35
C GLY A 141 -17.88 16.31 -12.83
N ALA A 142 -16.82 16.25 -12.01
CA ALA A 142 -16.11 17.44 -11.52
C ALA A 142 -15.36 18.19 -12.64
N LEU A 143 -14.86 17.48 -13.66
CA LEU A 143 -14.16 18.08 -14.81
C LEU A 143 -15.12 18.66 -15.87
N HIS A 144 -16.28 18.03 -16.08
CA HIS A 144 -17.28 18.48 -17.07
C HIS A 144 -18.31 19.48 -16.49
N GLY A 145 -18.39 19.61 -15.16
CA GLY A 145 -19.42 20.38 -14.46
C GLY A 145 -18.86 21.44 -13.51
N GLY A 146 -18.78 22.68 -13.97
CA GLY A 146 -18.52 23.83 -13.09
C GLY A 146 -19.64 24.02 -12.06
N ARG A 147 -19.23 24.29 -10.81
CA ARG A 147 -20.04 24.38 -9.57
C ARG A 147 -20.55 23.03 -9.05
N PRO A 148 -20.04 22.54 -7.90
CA PRO A 148 -20.63 21.40 -7.23
C PRO A 148 -22.00 21.78 -6.66
N ARG A 149 -23.09 21.29 -7.27
CA ARG A 149 -24.32 21.05 -6.53
C ARG A 149 -24.09 19.81 -5.68
N GLY A 150 -23.59 20.02 -4.45
CA GLY A 150 -23.50 18.95 -3.48
C GLY A 150 -24.90 18.40 -3.14
N PRO A 151 -25.03 17.16 -2.67
CA PRO A 151 -26.30 16.58 -2.21
C PRO A 151 -26.97 17.33 -1.04
N TRP A 152 -26.33 18.38 -0.52
CA TRP A 152 -26.72 19.15 0.66
C TRP A 152 -27.38 20.50 0.35
N ASP A 153 -27.67 20.78 -0.93
CA ASP A 153 -28.29 22.05 -1.37
C ASP A 153 -29.82 22.06 -1.11
N HIS A 154 -30.23 21.82 0.13
CA HIS A 154 -31.58 22.08 0.64
C HIS A 154 -31.76 23.58 0.93
N ARG A 155 -31.59 24.42 -0.10
CA ARG A 155 -32.10 25.79 -0.10
C ARG A 155 -33.57 25.81 -0.56
N PRO A 156 -34.52 26.26 0.27
CA PRO A 156 -35.90 26.44 -0.16
C PRO A 156 -36.00 27.66 -1.10
N GLY A 157 -35.91 27.42 -2.41
CA GLY A 157 -36.51 28.28 -3.43
C GLY A 157 -37.88 27.70 -3.82
N ARG A 158 -38.89 28.50 -4.15
CA ARG A 158 -38.90 29.91 -4.54
C ARG A 158 -40.36 30.42 -4.51
N GLY A 159 -40.59 31.70 -4.17
CA GLY A 159 -41.91 32.34 -4.35
C GLY A 159 -42.31 32.48 -5.84
N PRO A 160 -43.44 33.13 -6.16
CA PRO A 160 -43.54 34.58 -5.94
C PRO A 160 -44.94 35.15 -5.59
N GLY A 161 -44.98 36.35 -5.03
CA GLY A 161 -46.20 37.15 -4.87
C GLY A 161 -45.92 38.54 -4.32
N TRP A 162 -46.07 39.58 -5.16
CA TRP A 162 -45.90 40.99 -4.76
C TRP A 162 -47.27 41.60 -4.38
N GLY A 163 -47.34 42.40 -3.30
CA GLY A 163 -48.49 43.29 -3.08
C GLY A 163 -48.71 43.84 -1.66
N GLY A 164 -48.36 45.11 -1.44
CA GLY A 164 -49.10 46.03 -0.54
C GLY A 164 -48.79 46.07 0.97
N PRO A 165 -48.49 47.25 1.55
CA PRO A 165 -48.52 47.54 3.00
C PRO A 165 -49.72 48.46 3.38
N PRO A 166 -49.86 48.93 4.63
CA PRO A 166 -49.60 48.30 5.94
C PRO A 166 -50.88 48.27 6.83
N GLY A 167 -50.89 47.46 7.89
CA GLY A 167 -52.02 47.36 8.83
C GLY A 167 -51.60 47.39 10.31
N SER A 168 -52.14 48.33 11.08
CA SER A 168 -51.88 48.51 12.51
C SER A 168 -52.61 47.49 13.40
N GLY A 169 -51.93 46.95 14.43
CA GLY A 169 -52.55 46.05 15.41
C GLY A 169 -51.77 46.00 16.74
N ARG A 170 -52.25 46.75 17.74
CA ARG A 170 -51.69 46.83 19.11
C ARG A 170 -52.16 45.64 19.96
N TRP A 171 -51.33 45.22 20.93
CA TRP A 171 -51.65 44.88 22.35
C TRP A 171 -50.80 43.73 22.94
N ARG A 172 -50.20 44.03 24.10
CA ARG A 172 -49.68 43.15 25.18
C ARG A 172 -50.74 43.12 26.32
N PRO A 173 -50.58 42.44 27.48
CA PRO A 173 -49.52 41.54 27.97
C PRO A 173 -50.12 40.12 28.25
N ASP A 174 -49.79 39.26 29.23
CA ASP A 174 -48.83 39.24 30.37
C ASP A 174 -48.55 37.79 30.83
N GLY A 175 -47.62 37.59 31.79
CA GLY A 175 -47.47 36.36 32.59
C GLY A 175 -46.03 35.81 32.67
N PRO A 176 -45.52 35.34 33.85
CA PRO A 176 -44.11 35.50 34.19
C PRO A 176 -43.27 34.21 34.29
N ASP A 177 -42.00 34.42 34.68
CA ASP A 177 -40.87 33.54 34.94
C ASP A 177 -41.13 32.09 35.41
N ASP A 178 -40.26 31.18 35.00
CA ASP A 178 -39.44 30.40 35.94
C ASP A 178 -38.23 29.71 35.26
N GLY A 179 -37.12 29.62 35.98
CA GLY A 179 -35.98 28.73 35.70
C GLY A 179 -35.44 28.17 37.03
N PRO A 180 -34.20 27.67 37.09
CA PRO A 180 -33.55 26.73 36.19
C PRO A 180 -33.11 25.43 36.92
N GLY A 181 -32.93 24.33 36.18
CA GLY A 181 -32.20 23.14 36.65
C GLY A 181 -32.63 21.86 35.91
N SER A 182 -31.88 20.75 35.90
CA SER A 182 -30.49 20.45 36.24
C SER A 182 -30.37 18.91 36.22
N ARG A 183 -29.47 18.33 35.39
CA ARG A 183 -28.97 16.93 35.46
C ARG A 183 -30.03 15.84 35.17
N LEU A 184 -29.74 14.76 34.44
CA LEU A 184 -28.75 13.70 34.73
C LEU A 184 -28.45 12.85 33.49
N HIS A 185 -27.26 12.26 33.44
CA HIS A 185 -26.90 11.20 32.48
C HIS A 185 -27.41 9.84 32.96
N GLY A 186 -27.68 8.94 32.01
CA GLY A 186 -27.91 7.51 32.27
C GLY A 186 -27.54 6.67 31.06
N TRP A 187 -26.31 6.14 31.04
CA TRP A 187 -25.93 5.03 30.16
C TRP A 187 -26.13 3.72 30.93
N VAL A 188 -26.76 2.73 30.31
CA VAL A 188 -26.79 1.35 30.80
C VAL A 188 -26.45 0.43 29.64
N HIS A 189 -25.31 -0.25 29.76
CA HIS A 189 -25.02 -1.48 29.02
C HIS A 189 -25.53 -2.67 29.86
N GLY A 190 -26.10 -3.66 29.16
CA GLY A 190 -26.52 -4.96 29.69
C GLY A 190 -26.85 -5.87 28.52
#